data_AF-Q2GAN6-F1
#
_entry.id   AF-Q2GAN6-F1
#
_cell.length_a   1.000
_cell.length_b   1.000
_cell.length_c   1.000
_cell.angle_alpha   90.00
_cell.angle_beta   90.00
_cell.angle_gamma   90.00
#
_symmetry.space_group_name_H-M   'P 1'
#
loop_
_entity.id
_entity.type
_entity.pdbx_description
1 polymer ?
#
loop_
_entity_poly.entity_id
_entity_poly.type
_entity_poly.pdbx_seq_one_letter_code
_entity_poly.pdbx_strand_id
1 'polypeptide(L)' 'MSVQSDIGPARGGVPRWKTYAQAREIAALAQLAMECAADTPRADLPRALAQFDRIRAILGTQSAE' A
#
# COMPACT_ATOMS: atom_id res chain seq x y z
N MET A 1 7.22 25.31 15.40
CA MET A 1 6.40 24.23 14.79
C MET A 1 6.55 24.34 13.27
N SER A 2 7.33 23.48 12.63
CA SER A 2 7.46 23.50 11.16
C SER A 2 6.34 22.67 10.54
N VAL A 3 5.51 23.30 9.72
CA VAL A 3 4.54 22.60 8.87
C VAL A 3 5.35 21.95 7.75
N GLN A 4 5.67 20.66 7.90
CA GLN A 4 6.28 19.90 6.82
C GLN A 4 5.23 19.73 5.71
N SER A 5 5.42 20.45 4.60
CA SER A 5 4.56 20.33 3.43
C SER A 5 4.62 18.91 2.86
N ASP A 6 3.48 18.25 2.74
CA ASP A 6 3.32 16.93 2.11
C ASP A 6 3.62 16.96 0.59
N ILE A 7 3.83 18.16 0.04
CA ILE A 7 4.08 18.42 -1.38
C ILE A 7 5.58 18.35 -1.71
N GLY A 8 6.47 18.27 -0.70
CA GLY A 8 7.92 18.19 -0.90
C GLY A 8 8.43 16.79 -1.25
N PRO A 9 9.66 16.66 -1.79
CA PRO A 9 10.32 15.36 -1.92
C PRO A 9 10.61 14.77 -0.54
N ALA A 10 10.16 13.54 -0.30
CA ALA A 10 10.75 12.66 0.70
C ALA A 10 11.94 11.92 0.05
N ARG A 11 12.85 11.49 0.92
CA ARG A 11 14.06 10.69 0.64
C ARG A 11 14.07 10.00 -0.73
N GLY A 12 15.03 10.37 -1.60
CA GLY A 12 15.16 9.78 -2.94
C GLY A 12 14.41 10.49 -4.07
N GLY A 13 13.91 11.72 -3.86
CA GLY A 13 13.24 12.49 -4.92
C GLY A 13 11.78 12.13 -5.16
N VAL A 14 11.23 11.20 -4.36
CA VAL A 14 9.82 10.79 -4.45
C VAL A 14 8.96 11.74 -3.60
N PRO A 15 7.88 12.32 -4.13
CA PRO A 15 6.98 13.17 -3.34
C PRO A 15 6.39 12.43 -2.13
N ARG A 16 6.31 13.08 -0.96
CA ARG A 16 5.83 12.43 0.29
C ARG A 16 4.44 11.84 0.15
N TRP A 17 3.54 12.53 -0.54
CA TRP A 17 2.18 12.05 -0.79
C TRP A 17 2.15 10.68 -1.48
N LYS A 18 3.11 10.40 -2.36
CA LYS A 18 3.21 9.10 -3.06
C LYS A 18 3.61 7.99 -2.08
N THR A 19 4.56 8.29 -1.18
CA THR A 19 4.93 7.38 -0.08
C THR A 19 3.75 7.10 0.85
N TYR A 20 2.98 8.13 1.23
CA TYR A 20 1.80 7.95 2.07
C TYR A 20 0.69 7.15 1.37
N ALA A 21 0.50 7.37 0.07
CA ALA A 21 -0.45 6.61 -0.74
C ALA A 21 -0.06 5.11 -0.78
N GLN A 22 1.21 4.80 -1.02
CA GLN A 22 1.73 3.43 -0.99
C GLN A 22 1.56 2.78 0.40
N ALA A 23 1.87 3.50 1.48
CA ALA A 23 1.70 3.00 2.84
C ALA A 23 0.22 2.66 3.14
N ARG A 24 -0.72 3.49 2.68
CA ARG A 24 -2.16 3.23 2.81
C ARG A 24 -2.60 1.99 2.04
N GLU A 25 -2.09 1.79 0.82
CA GLU A 25 -2.40 0.60 0.03
C GLU A 25 -1.91 -0.68 0.71
N ILE A 26 -0.68 -0.67 1.26
CA ILE A 26 -0.13 -1.80 2.02
C ILE A 26 -0.96 -2.09 3.28
N ALA A 27 -1.38 -1.05 4.02
CA ALA A 27 -2.23 -1.22 5.20
C ALA A 27 -3.59 -1.84 4.86
N ALA A 28 -4.21 -1.41 3.75
CA ALA A 28 -5.47 -1.97 3.28
C ALA A 28 -5.34 -3.46 2.91
N LEU A 29 -4.21 -3.85 2.30
CA LEU A 29 -3.91 -5.25 2.02
C LEU A 29 -3.76 -6.08 3.30
N ALA A 30 -3.00 -5.59 4.27
CA ALA A 30 -2.82 -6.29 5.54
C ALA A 30 -4.15 -6.53 6.26
N GLN A 31 -5.04 -5.54 6.23
CA GLN A 31 -6.40 -5.66 6.77
C GLN A 31 -7.22 -6.74 6.03
N LEU A 32 -7.21 -6.74 4.69
CA LEU A 32 -7.87 -7.77 3.88
C LEU A 32 -7.33 -9.18 4.16
N ALA A 33 -6.02 -9.32 4.35
CA ALA A 33 -5.40 -10.60 4.70
C ALA A 33 -5.87 -11.11 6.08
N MET A 34 -5.98 -10.22 7.07
CA MET A 34 -6.51 -10.55 8.40
C MET A 34 -8.00 -10.94 8.33
N GLU A 35 -8.80 -10.24 7.52
CA GLU A 35 -10.21 -10.56 7.29
C GLU A 35 -10.40 -11.93 6.63
N CYS A 36 -9.50 -12.31 5.71
CA CYS A 36 -9.47 -13.64 5.11
C CYS A 36 -9.06 -14.72 6.12
N ALA A 37 -8.05 -14.45 6.96
CA ALA A 37 -7.59 -15.38 7.99
C ALA A 37 -8.65 -15.63 9.08
N ALA A 38 -9.52 -14.66 9.34
CA ALA A 38 -10.59 -14.76 10.32
C ALA A 38 -11.83 -15.52 9.84
N ASP A 39 -11.82 -16.07 8.61
CA ASP A 39 -12.92 -16.86 8.00
C ASP A 39 -14.30 -16.20 8.17
N THR A 40 -14.33 -14.88 8.02
CA THR A 40 -15.56 -14.10 8.17
C THR A 40 -16.39 -14.16 6.89
N PRO A 41 -17.72 -13.91 6.92
CA PRO A 41 -18.53 -13.81 5.71
C PRO A 41 -18.09 -12.68 4.75
N ARG A 42 -17.18 -11.80 5.20
CA ARG A 42 -16.56 -10.74 4.41
C ARG A 42 -15.19 -11.12 3.84
N ALA A 43 -14.69 -12.33 4.13
CA ALA A 43 -13.46 -12.90 3.61
C ALA A 43 -13.59 -13.15 2.09
N ASP A 44 -13.41 -12.10 1.30
CA ASP A 44 -13.34 -12.18 -0.14
C ASP A 44 -11.89 -12.45 -0.56
N LEU A 45 -11.49 -13.72 -0.46
CA LEU A 45 -10.15 -14.18 -0.82
C LEU A 45 -9.76 -13.83 -2.28
N PRO A 46 -10.64 -13.99 -3.28
CA PRO A 46 -10.36 -13.52 -4.65
C PRO A 46 -9.99 -12.03 -4.73
N ARG A 47 -10.73 -11.17 -4.02
CA ARG A 47 -10.44 -9.73 -3.96
C ARG A 47 -9.11 -9.45 -3.26
N ALA A 48 -8.81 -10.15 -2.16
CA ALA A 48 -7.54 -10.01 -1.46
C ALA A 48 -6.33 -10.37 -2.35
N LEU A 49 -6.44 -11.46 -3.13
CA LEU A 49 -5.41 -11.86 -4.08
C LEU A 49 -5.22 -10.85 -5.21
N ALA A 50 -6.31 -10.33 -5.79
CA ALA A 50 -6.22 -9.28 -6.82
C ALA A 50 -5.54 -8.01 -6.30
N GLN A 51 -5.81 -7.65 -5.05
CA GLN A 51 -5.21 -6.48 -4.40
C GLN A 51 -3.72 -6.71 -4.05
N PHE A 52 -3.35 -7.96 -3.72
CA PHE A 52 -1.97 -8.39 -3.56
C PHE A 52 -1.17 -8.27 -4.85
N ASP A 53 -1.69 -8.81 -5.96
CA ASP A 53 -1.01 -8.75 -7.26
C ASP A 53 -0.80 -7.31 -7.73
N ARG A 54 -1.79 -6.43 -7.49
CA ARG A 54 -1.66 -4.99 -7.78
C ARG A 54 -0.53 -4.33 -6.99
N ILE A 55 -0.45 -4.58 -5.69
CA ILE A 55 0.61 -4.01 -4.84
C ILE A 55 1.97 -4.60 -5.20
N ARG A 56 2.03 -5.91 -5.49
CA ARG A 56 3.24 -6.57 -5.95
C ARG A 56 3.74 -5.98 -7.27
N ALA A 57 2.86 -5.61 -8.20
CA ALA A 57 3.25 -4.93 -9.43
C ALA A 57 3.84 -3.53 -9.17
N ILE A 58 3.27 -2.77 -8.21
CA ILE A 58 3.74 -1.42 -7.84
C ILE A 58 5.09 -1.49 -7.10
N LEU A 59 5.30 -2.49 -6.24
CA LEU A 59 6.56 -2.67 -5.51
C LEU A 59 7.63 -3.31 -6.39
N GLY A 60 7.28 -4.31 -7.20
CA GLY A 60 8.20 -5.00 -8.10
C GLY A 60 8.76 -4.10 -9.21
N THR A 61 7.99 -3.10 -9.65
CA THR A 61 8.48 -2.07 -10.58
C THR A 61 9.44 -1.07 -9.92
N GLN A 62 9.42 -0.91 -8.60
CA GLN A 62 10.34 -0.01 -7.88
C GLN A 62 11.66 -0.68 -7.46
N SER A 63 11.75 -2.02 -7.45
CA SER A 63 12.98 -2.75 -7.13
C SER A 63 13.90 -2.99 -8.33
N ALA A 64 13.49 -2.59 -9.53
CA ALA A 64 14.25 -2.80 -10.78
C ALA A 64 15.13 -1.59 -11.17
N GLU A 65 15.26 -0.61 -10.28
CA GLU A 65 16.01 0.65 -10.48
C GLU A 65 17.21 0.75 -9.53
#